data_AF-A0A6I1GHD9-F1
#
_entry.id   AF-A0A6I1GHD9-F1
#
_cell.length_a   1.000
_cell.length_b   1.000
_cell.length_c   1.000
_cell.angle_alpha   90.00
_cell.angle_beta   90.00
_cell.angle_gamma   90.00
#
_symmetry.space_group_name_H-M   'P 1'
#
loop_
_entity.id
_entity.type
_entity.pdbx_description
1 polymer ?
#
loop_
_entity_poly.entity_id
_entity_poly.type
_entity_poly.pdbx_seq_one_letter_code
_entity_poly.pdbx_strand_id
1 'polypeptide(L)'
;MTASRTASRRAGRVAAIVAALAVVCLAAAGMLVWHPWQAAAQSSARSDDVTFAIGDDEMRLYADICAAQTCAGASAGKAAADDVTEQIRDDKALLLLAKQYGYGDATTYESFVVAMRSTNTAKSAQAKSGETVYGVTSYTPVDFHSRLITQAGEYLESKLSAKAGDPLYVSTTQAKAYFTAHRGEWTSQPTRTVLQVSLPVAAGHSAADATQQLDQALAQVTAADAANAKQTIAAALPQANVSSMTLDSSAAASPQMQDLISWLGALSAGQHTDVTAAADNTTVSAYLVTAVTQASDETDWQTYQSRIMAKLTQAKLDRLVAAKAKHVTIQLDQDKLTTILARR
;
A
#
# COMPACT_ATOMS: atom_id res chain seq x y z
N MET A 1 3.37 29.92 56.96
CA MET A 1 3.54 28.55 57.45
C MET A 1 2.26 27.78 57.11
N THR A 2 2.25 27.11 55.96
CA THR A 2 2.46 25.64 55.79
C THR A 2 1.30 24.83 56.39
N ALA A 3 0.69 23.82 55.77
CA ALA A 3 0.64 23.24 54.44
C ALA A 3 -0.44 22.13 54.52
N SER A 4 -0.87 21.59 53.38
CA SER A 4 -1.40 20.21 53.23
C SER A 4 -2.85 19.92 53.66
N ARG A 5 -3.78 20.08 52.69
CA ARG A 5 -5.01 19.28 52.56
C ARG A 5 -5.09 18.76 51.12
N THR A 6 -4.46 17.63 50.84
CA THR A 6 -4.64 16.90 49.57
C THR A 6 -4.19 15.45 49.72
N ALA A 7 -5.11 14.56 50.13
CA ALA A 7 -5.04 13.12 49.82
C ALA A 7 -6.26 12.39 50.41
N SER A 8 -7.36 12.28 49.67
CA SER A 8 -8.30 11.15 49.83
C SER A 8 -9.35 10.99 48.71
N ARG A 9 -9.44 11.91 47.73
CA ARG A 9 -10.43 11.81 46.63
C ARG A 9 -9.93 11.16 45.33
N ARG A 10 -9.00 10.19 45.39
CA ARG A 10 -8.53 9.45 44.19
C ARG A 10 -8.77 7.94 44.18
N ALA A 11 -9.41 7.36 45.21
CA ALA A 11 -9.68 5.91 45.25
C ALA A 11 -11.05 5.49 44.67
N GLY A 12 -11.98 6.41 44.42
CA GLY A 12 -13.36 6.08 44.02
C GLY A 12 -13.68 6.12 42.51
N ARG A 13 -12.72 6.47 41.64
CA ARG A 13 -12.94 6.58 40.19
C ARG A 13 -12.17 5.59 39.33
N VAL A 14 -11.31 4.75 39.93
CA VAL A 14 -10.56 3.70 39.20
C VAL A 14 -11.34 2.39 39.15
N ALA A 15 -12.24 2.12 40.10
CA ALA A 15 -13.03 0.88 40.13
C ALA A 15 -14.22 0.85 39.14
N ALA A 16 -14.70 2.02 38.66
CA ALA A 16 -15.81 2.09 37.70
C ALA A 16 -15.36 2.00 36.22
N ILE A 17 -14.07 2.18 35.93
CA ILE A 17 -13.53 2.10 34.57
C ILE A 17 -13.11 0.66 34.22
N VAL A 18 -12.77 -0.16 35.22
CA VAL A 18 -12.39 -1.57 35.00
C VAL A 18 -13.60 -2.47 34.72
N ALA A 19 -14.80 -2.13 35.23
CA ALA A 19 -16.03 -2.89 34.92
C ALA A 19 -16.61 -2.57 33.53
N ALA A 20 -16.38 -1.37 32.99
CA ALA A 20 -16.82 -1.00 31.64
C ALA A 20 -15.91 -1.58 30.54
N LEU A 21 -14.61 -1.77 30.82
CA LEU A 21 -13.66 -2.41 29.90
C LEU A 21 -13.84 -3.94 29.82
N ALA A 22 -14.31 -4.60 30.88
CA ALA A 22 -14.59 -6.03 30.86
C ALA A 22 -15.83 -6.40 30.01
N VAL A 23 -16.82 -5.51 29.88
CA VAL A 23 -18.01 -5.73 29.04
C VAL A 23 -17.73 -5.38 27.57
N VAL A 24 -16.84 -4.44 27.28
CA VAL A 24 -16.40 -4.13 25.90
C VAL A 24 -15.46 -5.20 25.35
N CYS A 25 -14.62 -5.83 26.18
CA CYS A 25 -13.80 -6.97 25.74
C CYS A 25 -14.61 -8.27 25.52
N LEU A 26 -15.78 -8.43 26.15
CA LEU A 26 -16.69 -9.56 25.85
C LEU A 26 -17.63 -9.29 24.66
N ALA A 27 -17.87 -8.02 24.30
CA ALA A 27 -18.58 -7.67 23.07
C ALA A 27 -17.69 -7.71 21.81
N ALA A 28 -16.39 -7.43 21.94
CA ALA A 28 -15.43 -7.52 20.84
C ALA A 28 -14.99 -8.96 20.51
N ALA A 29 -15.07 -9.89 21.49
CA ALA A 29 -14.86 -11.32 21.27
C ALA A 29 -16.14 -12.06 20.80
N GLY A 30 -17.31 -11.43 20.93
CA GLY A 30 -18.62 -11.99 20.55
C GLY A 30 -19.11 -11.65 19.13
N MET A 31 -18.44 -10.73 18.42
CA MET A 31 -18.64 -10.50 16.98
C MET A 31 -17.60 -11.24 16.14
N LEU A 32 -17.36 -12.50 16.48
CA LEU A 32 -17.12 -13.52 15.47
C LEU A 32 -18.38 -13.56 14.59
N VAL A 33 -18.49 -12.62 13.65
CA VAL A 33 -19.42 -12.74 12.54
C VAL A 33 -18.96 -13.98 11.80
N TRP A 34 -19.63 -15.08 12.14
CA TRP A 34 -19.51 -16.35 11.47
C TRP A 34 -20.06 -16.13 10.06
N HIS A 35 -19.19 -15.60 9.20
CA HIS A 35 -19.60 -15.22 7.88
C HIS A 35 -19.79 -16.51 7.05
N PRO A 36 -20.94 -16.69 6.39
CA PRO A 36 -21.26 -17.90 5.63
C PRO A 36 -20.29 -18.22 4.47
N TRP A 37 -19.35 -17.32 4.14
CA TRP A 37 -18.30 -17.58 3.14
C TRP A 37 -17.13 -18.43 3.66
N GLN A 38 -16.95 -18.60 4.99
CA GLN A 38 -15.92 -19.51 5.54
C GLN A 38 -16.26 -20.98 5.26
N ALA A 39 -17.55 -21.34 5.17
CA ALA A 39 -18.00 -22.69 4.84
C ALA A 39 -17.77 -23.05 3.36
N ALA A 40 -17.86 -22.08 2.44
CA ALA A 40 -17.64 -22.31 1.02
C ALA A 40 -16.16 -22.54 0.64
N ALA A 41 -15.24 -21.92 1.40
CA ALA A 41 -13.80 -22.19 1.23
C ALA A 41 -13.41 -23.60 1.69
N GLN A 42 -14.11 -24.17 2.69
CA GLN A 42 -13.84 -25.52 3.20
C GLN A 42 -14.32 -26.65 2.27
N SER A 43 -15.38 -26.45 1.49
CA SER A 43 -15.96 -27.55 0.69
C SER A 43 -15.31 -27.78 -0.68
N SER A 44 -14.39 -26.92 -1.12
CA SER A 44 -13.70 -27.04 -2.43
C SER A 44 -12.28 -27.61 -2.33
N ALA A 45 -11.75 -27.77 -1.11
CA ALA A 45 -10.50 -28.48 -0.84
C ALA A 45 -10.79 -29.98 -0.74
N ARG A 46 -10.72 -30.71 -1.86
CA ARG A 46 -10.58 -32.18 -1.81
C ARG A 46 -9.33 -32.49 -0.98
N SER A 47 -9.54 -33.17 0.14
CA SER A 47 -8.59 -33.42 1.22
C SER A 47 -7.63 -34.57 0.90
N ASP A 48 -6.92 -34.47 -0.20
CA ASP A 48 -5.83 -35.40 -0.47
C ASP A 48 -4.56 -34.77 0.12
N ASP A 49 -4.08 -35.32 1.23
CA ASP A 49 -2.77 -34.96 1.76
C ASP A 49 -1.71 -35.37 0.72
N VAL A 50 -0.90 -34.41 0.28
CA VAL A 50 0.12 -34.60 -0.76
C VAL A 50 1.49 -34.40 -0.15
N THR A 51 2.40 -35.33 -0.42
CA THR A 51 3.81 -35.22 -0.02
C THR A 51 4.69 -34.93 -1.23
N PHE A 52 5.56 -33.93 -1.13
CA PHE A 52 6.61 -33.64 -2.11
C PHE A 52 7.98 -33.93 -1.54
N ALA A 53 8.76 -34.73 -2.25
CA ALA A 53 10.19 -34.90 -2.00
C ALA A 53 10.96 -33.83 -2.79
N ILE A 54 11.68 -32.96 -2.11
CA ILE A 54 12.43 -31.85 -2.71
C ILE A 54 13.88 -32.27 -2.88
N GLY A 55 14.32 -32.36 -4.14
CA GLY A 55 15.68 -32.71 -4.49
C GLY A 55 16.66 -31.52 -4.43
N ASP A 56 17.93 -31.82 -4.62
CA ASP A 56 19.03 -30.84 -4.57
C ASP A 56 18.84 -29.64 -5.48
N ASP A 57 18.41 -29.87 -6.73
CA ASP A 57 18.29 -28.81 -7.72
C ASP A 57 17.11 -27.88 -7.43
N GLU A 58 16.04 -28.41 -6.84
CA GLU A 58 14.92 -27.61 -6.35
C GLU A 58 15.32 -26.83 -5.10
N MET A 59 16.05 -27.44 -4.14
CA MET A 59 16.59 -26.70 -2.99
C MET A 59 17.50 -25.54 -3.43
N ARG A 60 18.34 -25.75 -4.45
CA ARG A 60 19.18 -24.67 -5.02
C ARG A 60 18.36 -23.57 -5.66
N LEU A 61 17.31 -23.93 -6.42
CA LEU A 61 16.38 -22.95 -7.00
C LEU A 61 15.76 -22.06 -5.92
N TYR A 62 15.25 -22.65 -4.84
CA TYR A 62 14.64 -21.86 -3.75
C TYR A 62 15.66 -21.05 -2.95
N ALA A 63 16.90 -21.54 -2.80
CA ALA A 63 17.98 -20.73 -2.26
C ALA A 63 18.34 -19.53 -3.16
N ASP A 64 18.33 -19.71 -4.49
CA ASP A 64 18.50 -18.62 -5.46
C ASP A 64 17.37 -17.58 -5.38
N ILE A 65 16.12 -18.04 -5.26
CA ILE A 65 14.95 -17.17 -5.07
C ILE A 65 15.08 -16.35 -3.78
N CYS A 66 15.43 -17.02 -2.68
CA CYS A 66 15.65 -16.38 -1.38
C CYS A 66 16.71 -15.28 -1.43
N ALA A 67 17.83 -15.54 -2.14
CA ALA A 67 18.89 -14.56 -2.34
C ALA A 67 18.45 -13.37 -3.20
N ALA A 68 17.64 -13.60 -4.24
CA ALA A 68 17.15 -12.54 -5.13
C ALA A 68 16.08 -11.65 -4.47
N GLN A 69 15.28 -12.20 -3.56
CA GLN A 69 14.17 -11.50 -2.90
C GLN A 69 14.54 -10.90 -1.54
N THR A 70 15.77 -11.11 -1.05
CA THR A 70 16.20 -10.82 0.33
C THR A 70 15.19 -11.39 1.32
N CYS A 71 15.20 -12.72 1.53
CA CYS A 71 14.46 -13.36 2.63
C CYS A 71 14.53 -12.47 3.88
N ALA A 72 13.40 -11.86 4.23
CA ALA A 72 13.36 -10.67 5.04
C ALA A 72 14.02 -10.92 6.41
N GLY A 73 15.25 -10.43 6.60
CA GLY A 73 15.92 -10.42 7.90
C GLY A 73 16.38 -11.77 8.47
N ALA A 74 16.28 -12.89 7.73
CA ALA A 74 16.75 -14.18 8.23
C ALA A 74 18.28 -14.26 8.17
N SER A 75 18.93 -14.21 9.32
CA SER A 75 20.35 -14.56 9.45
C SER A 75 20.59 -15.97 8.88
N ALA A 76 21.66 -16.15 8.10
CA ALA A 76 22.05 -17.45 7.56
C ALA A 76 21.97 -18.55 8.64
N GLY A 77 21.39 -19.71 8.30
CA GLY A 77 21.20 -20.81 9.24
C GLY A 77 19.79 -21.40 9.20
N LYS A 78 19.41 -22.05 10.29
CA LYS A 78 18.17 -22.85 10.39
C LYS A 78 16.89 -22.03 10.16
N ALA A 79 16.81 -20.79 10.65
CA ALA A 79 15.64 -19.94 10.47
C ALA A 79 15.37 -19.65 8.97
N ALA A 80 16.41 -19.34 8.20
CA ALA A 80 16.28 -19.15 6.75
C ALA A 80 15.85 -20.44 6.03
N ALA A 81 16.31 -21.62 6.50
CA ALA A 81 15.88 -22.90 5.94
C ALA A 81 14.40 -23.20 6.25
N ASP A 82 13.93 -22.85 7.43
CA ASP A 82 12.51 -22.98 7.82
C ASP A 82 11.62 -22.05 6.95
N ASP A 83 12.02 -20.79 6.77
CA ASP A 83 11.30 -19.82 5.91
C ASP A 83 11.24 -20.28 4.45
N VAL A 84 12.36 -20.78 3.91
CA VAL A 84 12.39 -21.35 2.56
C VAL A 84 11.51 -22.59 2.45
N THR A 85 11.47 -23.43 3.48
CA THR A 85 10.60 -24.61 3.50
C THR A 85 9.11 -24.22 3.50
N GLU A 86 8.75 -23.14 4.23
CA GLU A 86 7.40 -22.58 4.21
C GLU A 86 7.06 -22.01 2.83
N GLN A 87 7.97 -21.24 2.21
CA GLN A 87 7.79 -20.73 0.86
C GLN A 87 7.57 -21.87 -0.17
N ILE A 88 8.38 -22.94 -0.11
CA ILE A 88 8.18 -24.12 -0.96
C ILE A 88 6.76 -24.68 -0.76
N ARG A 89 6.30 -24.81 0.48
CA ARG A 89 4.97 -25.36 0.79
C ARG A 89 3.86 -24.51 0.17
N ASP A 90 3.94 -23.19 0.31
CA ASP A 90 2.93 -22.27 -0.20
C ASP A 90 2.91 -22.23 -1.73
N ASP A 91 4.08 -22.22 -2.37
CA ASP A 91 4.20 -22.28 -3.83
C ASP A 91 3.65 -23.61 -4.38
N LYS A 92 3.94 -24.74 -3.72
CA LYS A 92 3.33 -26.05 -4.07
C LYS A 92 1.81 -26.03 -3.90
N ALA A 93 1.30 -25.42 -2.85
CA ALA A 93 -0.13 -25.31 -2.60
C ALA A 93 -0.83 -24.48 -3.68
N LEU A 94 -0.25 -23.34 -4.06
CA LEU A 94 -0.73 -22.50 -5.16
C LEU A 94 -0.75 -23.27 -6.49
N LEU A 95 0.36 -23.94 -6.84
CA LEU A 95 0.46 -24.67 -8.10
C LEU A 95 -0.46 -25.90 -8.16
N LEU A 96 -0.66 -26.60 -7.04
CA LEU A 96 -1.65 -27.67 -6.93
C LEU A 96 -3.07 -27.14 -7.14
N LEU A 97 -3.39 -25.98 -6.57
CA LEU A 97 -4.67 -25.34 -6.75
C LEU A 97 -4.86 -24.91 -8.21
N ALA A 98 -3.86 -24.28 -8.82
CA ALA A 98 -3.88 -23.89 -10.24
C ALA A 98 -4.06 -25.10 -11.16
N LYS A 99 -3.36 -26.21 -10.89
CA LYS A 99 -3.54 -27.50 -11.58
C LYS A 99 -4.96 -28.04 -11.44
N GLN A 100 -5.53 -28.03 -10.23
CA GLN A 100 -6.90 -28.49 -9.97
C GLN A 100 -7.93 -27.73 -10.82
N TYR A 101 -7.68 -26.45 -11.10
CA TYR A 101 -8.56 -25.61 -11.92
C TYR A 101 -8.18 -25.54 -13.41
N GLY A 102 -7.14 -26.26 -13.83
CA GLY A 102 -6.79 -26.45 -15.25
C GLY A 102 -5.76 -25.48 -15.83
N TYR A 103 -4.94 -24.83 -15.01
CA TYR A 103 -3.86 -23.95 -15.48
C TYR A 103 -2.73 -24.72 -16.21
N GLY A 104 -2.47 -25.96 -15.78
CA GLY A 104 -1.33 -26.77 -16.23
C GLY A 104 -0.64 -27.43 -15.03
N ASP A 105 0.33 -28.31 -15.30
CA ASP A 105 1.10 -28.97 -14.24
C ASP A 105 2.55 -28.47 -14.24
N ALA A 106 2.91 -27.77 -13.17
CA ALA A 106 4.28 -27.40 -12.84
C ALA A 106 4.58 -27.69 -11.36
N THR A 107 3.88 -28.69 -10.79
CA THR A 107 3.91 -28.96 -9.34
C THR A 107 5.19 -29.66 -8.86
N THR A 108 5.98 -30.25 -9.77
CA THR A 108 7.30 -30.84 -9.47
C THR A 108 8.43 -30.08 -10.18
N TYR A 109 9.67 -30.21 -9.68
CA TYR A 109 10.81 -29.56 -10.32
C TYR A 109 11.01 -29.99 -11.78
N GLU A 110 10.76 -31.25 -12.12
CA GLU A 110 10.87 -31.75 -13.49
C GLU A 110 9.85 -31.09 -14.41
N SER A 111 8.59 -31.01 -13.96
CA SER A 111 7.52 -30.34 -14.71
C SER A 111 7.79 -28.84 -14.88
N PHE A 112 8.35 -28.19 -13.86
CA PHE A 112 8.85 -26.82 -13.91
C PHE A 112 9.94 -26.64 -14.98
N VAL A 113 10.96 -27.51 -14.99
CA VAL A 113 12.07 -27.45 -15.97
C VAL A 113 11.55 -27.65 -17.40
N VAL A 114 10.62 -28.59 -17.60
CA VAL A 114 9.99 -28.82 -18.91
C VAL A 114 9.22 -27.59 -19.36
N ALA A 115 8.40 -27.00 -18.49
CA ALA A 115 7.64 -25.79 -18.80
C ALA A 115 8.56 -24.59 -19.12
N MET A 116 9.65 -24.42 -18.38
CA MET A 116 10.66 -23.38 -18.61
C MET A 116 11.32 -23.54 -19.98
N ARG A 117 11.80 -24.75 -20.29
CA ARG A 117 12.46 -25.05 -21.58
C ARG A 117 11.51 -24.82 -22.75
N SER A 118 10.27 -25.32 -22.65
CA SER A 118 9.24 -25.10 -23.67
C SER A 118 8.99 -23.62 -23.92
N THR A 119 8.86 -22.83 -22.85
CA THR A 119 8.67 -21.37 -22.93
C THR A 119 9.85 -20.67 -23.59
N ASN A 120 11.09 -21.02 -23.21
CA ASN A 120 12.30 -20.43 -23.79
C ASN A 120 12.47 -20.82 -25.26
N THR A 121 12.14 -22.06 -25.65
CA THR A 121 12.13 -22.48 -27.05
C THR A 121 11.11 -21.68 -27.87
N ALA A 122 9.89 -21.51 -27.36
CA ALA A 122 8.86 -20.72 -28.04
C ALA A 122 9.29 -19.25 -28.22
N LYS A 123 9.82 -18.62 -27.17
CA LYS A 123 10.36 -17.25 -27.24
C LYS A 123 11.53 -17.12 -28.21
N SER A 124 12.43 -18.10 -28.25
CA SER A 124 13.54 -18.11 -29.22
C SER A 124 13.03 -18.23 -30.65
N ALA A 125 11.98 -19.03 -30.89
CA ALA A 125 11.35 -19.14 -32.21
C ALA A 125 10.70 -17.81 -32.64
N GLN A 126 9.97 -17.14 -31.75
CA GLN A 126 9.37 -15.82 -31.99
C GLN A 126 10.43 -14.75 -32.29
N ALA A 127 11.54 -14.73 -31.53
CA ALA A 127 12.65 -13.83 -31.78
C ALA A 127 13.26 -14.05 -33.18
N LYS A 128 13.39 -15.32 -33.60
CA LYS A 128 13.93 -15.68 -34.91
C LYS A 128 12.97 -15.38 -36.06
N SER A 129 11.65 -15.41 -35.83
CA SER A 129 10.64 -15.05 -36.84
C SER A 129 10.42 -13.54 -36.99
N GLY A 130 11.12 -12.71 -36.21
CA GLY A 130 10.97 -11.25 -36.23
C GLY A 130 9.71 -10.76 -35.53
N GLU A 131 9.02 -11.63 -34.78
CA GLU A 131 7.88 -11.25 -33.95
C GLU A 131 8.36 -10.45 -32.72
N THR A 132 7.53 -9.52 -32.26
CA THR A 132 7.84 -8.74 -31.05
C THR A 132 7.83 -9.64 -29.82
N VAL A 133 9.01 -9.87 -29.24
CA VAL A 133 9.14 -10.58 -27.97
C VAL A 133 9.00 -9.57 -26.82
N TYR A 134 7.90 -9.65 -26.09
CA TYR A 134 7.73 -8.89 -24.85
C TYR A 134 8.54 -9.51 -23.70
N GLY A 135 9.34 -8.70 -23.01
CA GLY A 135 10.18 -9.11 -21.88
C GLY A 135 11.51 -9.78 -22.28
N VAL A 136 12.04 -10.64 -21.41
CA VAL A 136 13.30 -11.36 -21.67
C VAL A 136 13.16 -12.37 -22.81
N THR A 137 14.26 -12.59 -23.54
CA THR A 137 14.37 -13.56 -24.65
C THR A 137 14.53 -14.99 -24.15
N SER A 138 15.05 -15.16 -22.94
CA SER A 138 15.14 -16.43 -22.22
C SER A 138 14.99 -16.16 -20.72
N TYR A 139 14.25 -17.03 -20.04
CA TYR A 139 14.14 -17.00 -18.58
C TYR A 139 15.26 -17.81 -17.93
N THR A 140 15.83 -17.26 -16.86
CA THR A 140 16.54 -18.06 -15.85
C THR A 140 15.52 -18.85 -15.01
N PRO A 141 15.95 -19.87 -14.23
CA PRO A 141 15.04 -20.57 -13.32
C PRO A 141 14.33 -19.62 -12.32
N VAL A 142 15.04 -18.64 -11.75
CA VAL A 142 14.46 -17.69 -10.80
C VAL A 142 13.39 -16.81 -11.48
N ASP A 143 13.70 -16.26 -12.65
CA ASP A 143 12.75 -15.42 -13.39
C ASP A 143 11.51 -16.22 -13.83
N PHE A 144 11.73 -17.47 -14.27
CA PHE A 144 10.64 -18.34 -14.68
C PHE A 144 9.75 -18.73 -13.50
N HIS A 145 10.33 -18.99 -12.32
CA HIS A 145 9.58 -19.26 -11.11
C HIS A 145 8.69 -18.08 -10.71
N SER A 146 9.25 -16.87 -10.61
CA SER A 146 8.49 -15.66 -10.29
C SER A 146 7.32 -15.43 -11.27
N ARG A 147 7.57 -15.63 -12.56
CA ARG A 147 6.53 -15.58 -13.59
C ARG A 147 5.46 -16.66 -13.37
N LEU A 148 5.87 -17.89 -13.10
CA LEU A 148 4.96 -19.03 -12.94
C LEU A 148 4.01 -18.81 -11.75
N ILE A 149 4.54 -18.41 -10.59
CA ILE A 149 3.74 -18.13 -9.38
C ILE A 149 2.76 -16.98 -9.66
N THR A 150 3.24 -15.87 -10.23
CA THR A 150 2.39 -14.73 -10.60
C THR A 150 1.25 -15.15 -11.53
N GLN A 151 1.56 -15.86 -12.62
CA GLN A 151 0.55 -16.25 -13.60
C GLN A 151 -0.44 -17.30 -13.07
N ALA A 152 0.02 -18.21 -12.20
CA ALA A 152 -0.86 -19.15 -11.51
C ALA A 152 -1.84 -18.41 -10.57
N GLY A 153 -1.35 -17.41 -9.83
CA GLY A 153 -2.16 -16.51 -9.01
C GLY A 153 -3.20 -15.77 -9.83
N GLU A 154 -2.77 -15.01 -10.85
CA GLU A 154 -3.67 -14.27 -11.76
C GLU A 154 -4.72 -15.17 -12.42
N TYR A 155 -4.33 -16.38 -12.82
CA TYR A 155 -5.26 -17.36 -13.38
C TYR A 155 -6.33 -17.75 -12.35
N LEU A 156 -5.93 -18.07 -11.12
CA LEU A 156 -6.85 -18.45 -10.05
C LEU A 156 -7.76 -17.28 -9.65
N GLU A 157 -7.23 -16.07 -9.54
CA GLU A 157 -8.03 -14.87 -9.29
C GLU A 157 -9.09 -14.69 -10.36
N SER A 158 -8.70 -14.69 -11.64
CA SER A 158 -9.62 -14.55 -12.76
C SER A 158 -10.67 -15.66 -12.77
N LYS A 159 -10.25 -16.91 -12.56
CA LYS A 159 -11.12 -18.08 -12.64
C LYS A 159 -12.10 -18.20 -11.47
N LEU A 160 -11.66 -17.84 -10.26
CA LEU A 160 -12.40 -18.06 -9.02
C LEU A 160 -13.01 -16.77 -8.44
N SER A 161 -12.93 -15.65 -9.13
CA SER A 161 -13.63 -14.40 -8.78
C SER A 161 -14.69 -13.99 -9.79
N ALA A 162 -14.94 -14.79 -10.83
CA ALA A 162 -15.73 -14.39 -11.99
C ALA A 162 -17.22 -14.18 -11.68
N LYS A 163 -17.82 -14.98 -10.79
CA LYS A 163 -19.25 -14.93 -10.50
C LYS A 163 -19.58 -15.13 -9.03
N ALA A 164 -20.77 -14.65 -8.65
CA ALA A 164 -21.30 -14.85 -7.32
C ALA A 164 -21.35 -16.35 -6.96
N GLY A 165 -20.81 -16.68 -5.79
CA GLY A 165 -20.66 -18.06 -5.33
C GLY A 165 -19.25 -18.64 -5.56
N ASP A 166 -18.42 -18.03 -6.40
CA ASP A 166 -17.03 -18.47 -6.53
C ASP A 166 -16.22 -18.10 -5.27
N PRO A 167 -15.17 -18.89 -4.91
CA PRO A 167 -14.45 -18.72 -3.65
C PRO A 167 -13.81 -17.34 -3.44
N LEU A 168 -13.36 -16.70 -4.53
CA LEU A 168 -12.67 -15.41 -4.49
C LEU A 168 -13.60 -14.24 -4.88
N TYR A 169 -14.86 -14.50 -5.23
CA TYR A 169 -15.79 -13.44 -5.64
C TYR A 169 -15.99 -12.41 -4.54
N VAL A 170 -15.79 -11.13 -4.86
CA VAL A 170 -16.04 -10.00 -3.96
C VAL A 170 -17.18 -9.17 -4.53
N SER A 171 -18.25 -8.97 -3.76
CA SER A 171 -19.35 -8.10 -4.19
C SER A 171 -19.05 -6.64 -3.90
N THR A 172 -19.70 -5.73 -4.64
CA THR A 172 -19.67 -4.28 -4.37
C THR A 172 -20.08 -3.97 -2.93
N THR A 173 -21.07 -4.68 -2.39
CA THR A 173 -21.51 -4.52 -1.00
C THR A 173 -20.41 -4.88 0.00
N GLN A 174 -19.68 -5.97 -0.23
CA GLN A 174 -18.56 -6.37 0.61
C GLN A 174 -17.42 -5.34 0.56
N ALA A 175 -17.09 -4.87 -0.64
CA ALA A 175 -16.05 -3.87 -0.83
C ALA A 175 -16.45 -2.51 -0.22
N LYS A 176 -17.71 -2.08 -0.32
CA LYS A 176 -18.20 -0.84 0.33
C LYS A 176 -18.19 -0.96 1.85
N ALA A 177 -18.57 -2.12 2.41
CA ALA A 177 -18.47 -2.37 3.85
C ALA A 177 -17.01 -2.30 4.33
N TYR A 178 -16.08 -2.86 3.56
CA TYR A 178 -14.64 -2.76 3.86
C TYR A 178 -14.15 -1.30 3.80
N PHE A 179 -14.52 -0.55 2.75
CA PHE A 179 -14.22 0.88 2.63
C PHE A 179 -14.68 1.66 3.85
N THR A 180 -15.95 1.49 4.26
CA THR A 180 -16.50 2.21 5.42
C THR A 180 -15.77 1.86 6.72
N ALA A 181 -15.41 0.59 6.92
CA ALA A 181 -14.68 0.15 8.11
C ALA A 181 -13.21 0.63 8.14
N HIS A 182 -12.61 0.88 6.98
CA HIS A 182 -11.20 1.26 6.83
C HIS A 182 -11.04 2.64 6.19
N ARG A 183 -12.00 3.56 6.40
CA ARG A 183 -12.09 4.84 5.68
C ARG A 183 -10.75 5.60 5.63
N GLY A 184 -10.02 5.61 6.75
CA GLY A 184 -8.72 6.30 6.84
C GLY A 184 -7.63 5.77 5.91
N GLU A 185 -7.71 4.52 5.45
CA GLU A 185 -6.77 3.95 4.45
C GLU A 185 -7.14 4.33 3.01
N TRP A 186 -8.39 4.74 2.77
CA TRP A 186 -8.99 4.92 1.45
C TRP A 186 -9.53 6.33 1.24
N THR A 187 -8.89 7.31 1.85
CA THR A 187 -9.22 8.73 1.70
C THR A 187 -8.19 9.37 0.78
N SER A 188 -8.63 10.05 -0.28
CA SER A 188 -7.72 10.78 -1.15
C SER A 188 -7.09 11.97 -0.41
N GLN A 189 -5.90 12.40 -0.87
CA GLN A 189 -5.33 13.64 -0.35
C GLN A 189 -6.24 14.82 -0.70
N PRO A 190 -6.48 15.76 0.22
CA PRO A 190 -7.36 16.88 -0.04
C PRO A 190 -6.78 17.80 -1.12
N THR A 191 -7.66 18.28 -1.99
CA THR A 191 -7.33 19.31 -2.97
C THR A 191 -7.20 20.65 -2.27
N ARG A 192 -6.14 21.40 -2.58
CA ARG A 192 -5.91 22.74 -2.03
C ARG A 192 -5.92 23.78 -3.14
N THR A 193 -6.64 24.87 -2.91
CA THR A 193 -6.47 26.09 -3.71
C THR A 193 -5.52 27.00 -2.97
N VAL A 194 -4.50 27.49 -3.68
CA VAL A 194 -3.40 28.24 -3.10
C VAL A 194 -3.19 29.51 -3.91
N LEU A 195 -2.99 30.63 -3.22
CA LEU A 195 -2.49 31.85 -3.81
C LEU A 195 -0.98 31.93 -3.58
N GLN A 196 -0.22 32.14 -4.64
CA GLN A 196 1.15 32.60 -4.53
C GLN A 196 1.13 34.13 -4.59
N VAL A 197 1.67 34.75 -3.54
CA VAL A 197 1.71 36.20 -3.38
C VAL A 197 3.15 36.64 -3.40
N SER A 198 3.49 37.55 -4.30
CA SER A 198 4.85 38.08 -4.46
C SER A 198 4.82 39.61 -4.46
N LEU A 199 5.60 40.22 -3.58
CA LEU A 199 5.72 41.67 -3.43
C LEU A 199 7.13 42.12 -3.87
N PRO A 200 7.27 42.95 -4.91
CA PRO A 200 8.56 43.53 -5.26
C PRO A 200 9.04 44.49 -4.17
N VAL A 201 10.34 44.46 -3.87
CA VAL A 201 10.99 45.37 -2.92
C VAL A 201 11.19 46.72 -3.61
N ALA A 202 10.53 47.76 -3.07
CA ALA A 202 10.62 49.10 -3.62
C ALA A 202 12.03 49.68 -3.50
N ALA A 203 12.43 50.53 -4.46
CA ALA A 203 13.73 51.19 -4.42
C ALA A 203 13.91 51.97 -3.09
N GLY A 204 15.05 51.75 -2.44
CA GLY A 204 15.38 52.38 -1.16
C GLY A 204 14.75 51.72 0.08
N HIS A 205 13.99 50.64 -0.07
CA HIS A 205 13.45 49.86 1.05
C HIS A 205 14.22 48.54 1.22
N SER A 206 14.19 47.98 2.43
CA SER A 206 14.80 46.67 2.68
C SER A 206 13.81 45.54 2.38
N ALA A 207 14.35 44.34 2.09
CA ALA A 207 13.53 43.13 2.00
C ALA A 207 12.81 42.81 3.33
N ALA A 208 13.37 43.23 4.47
CA ALA A 208 12.73 43.07 5.77
C ALA A 208 11.45 43.92 5.89
N ASP A 209 11.47 45.16 5.40
CA ASP A 209 10.29 46.02 5.39
C ASP A 209 9.18 45.44 4.48
N ALA A 210 9.56 44.96 3.30
CA ALA A 210 8.64 44.30 2.37
C ALA A 210 8.07 42.99 2.98
N THR A 211 8.92 42.23 3.68
CA THR A 211 8.50 41.01 4.39
C THR A 211 7.44 41.33 5.43
N GLN A 212 7.67 42.35 6.27
CA GLN A 212 6.72 42.77 7.29
C GLN A 212 5.41 43.28 6.67
N GLN A 213 5.47 44.03 5.56
CA GLN A 213 4.26 44.49 4.86
C GLN A 213 3.44 43.32 4.31
N LEU A 214 4.09 42.36 3.67
CA LEU A 214 3.43 41.18 3.14
C LEU A 214 2.82 40.33 4.26
N ASP A 215 3.57 40.10 5.34
CA ASP A 215 3.07 39.35 6.50
C ASP A 215 1.84 40.01 7.13
N GLN A 216 1.86 41.34 7.30
CA GLN A 216 0.69 42.09 7.80
C GLN A 216 -0.53 42.02 6.88
N ALA A 217 -0.34 42.00 5.56
CA ALA A 217 -1.44 41.85 4.61
C ALA A 217 -2.02 40.42 4.62
N LEU A 218 -1.16 39.41 4.74
CA LEU A 218 -1.58 38.01 4.84
C LEU A 218 -2.31 37.73 6.16
N ALA A 219 -1.87 38.32 7.26
CA ALA A 219 -2.51 38.19 8.57
C ALA A 219 -3.94 38.77 8.64
N GLN A 220 -4.34 39.60 7.67
CA GLN A 220 -5.73 40.07 7.53
C GLN A 220 -6.66 39.01 6.94
N VAL A 221 -6.13 37.98 6.28
CA VAL A 221 -6.93 36.90 5.72
C VAL A 221 -7.25 35.89 6.81
N THR A 222 -8.53 35.79 7.16
CA THR A 222 -9.02 34.76 8.07
C THR A 222 -9.46 33.51 7.31
N ALA A 223 -9.67 32.40 8.02
CA ALA A 223 -10.27 31.20 7.43
C ALA A 223 -11.67 31.47 6.83
N ALA A 224 -12.45 32.40 7.41
CA ALA A 224 -13.78 32.75 6.93
C ALA A 224 -13.74 33.57 5.63
N ASP A 225 -12.69 34.39 5.45
CA ASP A 225 -12.51 35.27 4.29
C ASP A 225 -11.55 34.70 3.24
N ALA A 226 -11.04 33.48 3.43
CA ALA A 226 -10.02 32.87 2.60
C ALA A 226 -10.43 32.81 1.10
N ALA A 227 -11.71 32.63 0.80
CA ALA A 227 -12.23 32.67 -0.57
C ALA A 227 -12.12 34.06 -1.24
N ASN A 228 -12.10 35.14 -0.44
CA ASN A 228 -11.94 36.53 -0.87
C ASN A 228 -10.52 37.07 -0.60
N ALA A 229 -9.57 36.19 -0.30
CA ALA A 229 -8.21 36.57 0.07
C ALA A 229 -7.52 37.43 -0.99
N LYS A 230 -7.76 37.14 -2.28
CA LYS A 230 -7.17 37.92 -3.38
C LYS A 230 -7.58 39.38 -3.33
N GLN A 231 -8.86 39.67 -3.07
CA GLN A 231 -9.38 41.03 -2.94
C GLN A 231 -8.83 41.72 -1.68
N THR A 232 -8.78 40.98 -0.57
CA THR A 232 -8.24 41.48 0.71
C THR A 232 -6.77 41.89 0.56
N ILE A 233 -5.95 41.03 -0.04
CA ILE A 233 -4.54 41.30 -0.30
C ILE A 233 -4.38 42.45 -1.30
N ALA A 234 -5.17 42.49 -2.38
CA ALA A 234 -5.09 43.58 -3.36
C ALA A 234 -5.48 44.94 -2.76
N ALA A 235 -6.39 44.98 -1.78
CA ALA A 235 -6.76 46.20 -1.08
C ALA A 235 -5.65 46.68 -0.11
N ALA A 236 -4.97 45.75 0.57
CA ALA A 236 -3.88 46.06 1.49
C ALA A 236 -2.55 46.37 0.76
N LEU A 237 -2.27 45.67 -0.34
CA LEU A 237 -1.04 45.76 -1.13
C LEU A 237 -1.37 45.74 -2.64
N PRO A 238 -1.78 46.88 -3.22
CA PRO A 238 -2.12 46.96 -4.65
C PRO A 238 -0.99 46.58 -5.61
N GLN A 239 0.26 46.68 -5.14
CA GLN A 239 1.48 46.35 -5.88
C GLN A 239 1.87 44.87 -5.81
N ALA A 240 1.16 44.05 -5.03
CA ALA A 240 1.45 42.62 -4.91
C ALA A 240 0.96 41.85 -6.15
N ASN A 241 1.81 40.94 -6.64
CA ASN A 241 1.44 39.98 -7.68
C ASN A 241 0.79 38.76 -7.03
N VAL A 242 -0.45 38.45 -7.41
CA VAL A 242 -1.22 37.32 -6.84
C VAL A 242 -1.63 36.35 -7.96
N SER A 243 -1.06 35.15 -7.95
CA SER A 243 -1.46 34.05 -8.83
C SER A 243 -2.15 32.94 -8.04
N SER A 244 -3.01 32.17 -8.69
CA SER A 244 -3.75 31.07 -8.07
C SER A 244 -3.35 29.74 -8.71
N MET A 245 -3.24 28.71 -7.89
CA MET A 245 -3.03 27.34 -8.35
C MET A 245 -3.89 26.36 -7.55
N THR A 246 -4.21 25.22 -8.17
CA THR A 246 -4.89 24.11 -7.51
C THR A 246 -3.91 22.96 -7.39
N LEU A 247 -3.73 22.47 -6.17
CA LEU A 247 -2.85 21.37 -5.84
C LEU A 247 -3.70 20.16 -5.46
N ASP A 248 -3.59 19.08 -6.22
CA ASP A 248 -4.13 17.77 -5.90
C ASP A 248 -3.04 16.71 -6.05
N SER A 249 -3.38 15.44 -5.83
CA SER A 249 -2.43 14.33 -5.97
C SER A 249 -1.86 14.16 -7.39
N SER A 250 -2.48 14.75 -8.42
CA SER A 250 -2.01 14.71 -9.82
C SER A 250 -1.12 15.91 -10.18
N ALA A 251 -1.19 17.01 -9.41
CA ALA A 251 -0.37 18.21 -9.59
C ALA A 251 1.13 18.01 -9.28
N ALA A 252 1.49 16.86 -8.69
CA ALA A 252 2.85 16.49 -8.30
C ALA A 252 3.75 16.03 -9.47
N ALA A 253 3.77 16.80 -10.57
CA ALA A 253 4.53 16.45 -11.78
C ALA A 253 6.06 16.62 -11.63
N SER A 254 6.52 17.37 -10.63
CA SER A 254 7.96 17.58 -10.33
C SER A 254 8.27 17.43 -8.84
N PRO A 255 9.54 17.13 -8.46
CA PRO A 255 9.96 17.08 -7.06
C PRO A 255 9.67 18.36 -6.28
N GLN A 256 9.85 19.52 -6.91
CA GLN A 256 9.58 20.81 -6.28
C GLN A 256 8.09 20.99 -5.95
N MET A 257 7.20 20.46 -6.80
CA MET A 257 5.76 20.45 -6.52
C MET A 257 5.40 19.47 -5.41
N GLN A 258 6.11 18.34 -5.30
CA GLN A 258 5.92 17.40 -4.19
C GLN A 258 6.32 18.02 -2.85
N ASP A 259 7.46 18.71 -2.80
CA ASP A 259 7.91 19.42 -1.61
C ASP A 259 6.92 20.53 -1.22
N LEU A 260 6.41 21.29 -2.20
CA LEU A 260 5.39 22.30 -1.97
C LEU A 260 4.08 21.69 -1.43
N ILE A 261 3.59 20.60 -2.04
CA ILE A 261 2.38 19.89 -1.58
C ILE A 261 2.57 19.38 -0.15
N SER A 262 3.75 18.82 0.16
CA SER A 262 4.10 18.34 1.50
C SER A 262 4.11 19.48 2.51
N TRP A 263 4.79 20.58 2.18
CA TRP A 263 4.93 21.76 3.04
C TRP A 263 3.58 22.42 3.33
N LEU A 264 2.75 22.60 2.30
CA LEU A 264 1.39 23.14 2.43
C LEU A 264 0.40 22.12 3.04
N GLY A 265 0.79 20.86 3.15
CA GLY A 265 -0.04 19.78 3.68
C GLY A 265 -0.55 20.05 5.10
N ALA A 266 0.24 20.75 5.91
CA ALA A 266 -0.10 21.12 7.29
C ALA A 266 -0.98 22.37 7.41
N LEU A 267 -1.19 23.13 6.32
CA LEU A 267 -1.90 24.40 6.34
C LEU A 267 -3.40 24.23 6.03
N SER A 268 -4.21 24.94 6.80
CA SER A 268 -5.66 25.10 6.63
C SER A 268 -6.01 26.36 5.84
N ALA A 269 -7.26 26.49 5.40
CA ALA A 269 -7.73 27.70 4.73
C ALA A 269 -7.51 28.94 5.60
N GLY A 270 -6.99 30.01 5.01
CA GLY A 270 -6.58 31.25 5.67
C GLY A 270 -5.16 31.22 6.26
N GLN A 271 -4.47 30.07 6.26
CA GLN A 271 -3.08 30.00 6.72
C GLN A 271 -2.10 30.14 5.55
N HIS A 272 -0.96 30.77 5.84
CA HIS A 272 0.10 30.98 4.87
C HIS A 272 1.43 30.42 5.37
N THR A 273 2.36 30.26 4.44
CA THR A 273 3.75 29.99 4.73
C THR A 273 4.43 31.22 5.32
N ASP A 274 5.62 31.03 5.90
CA ASP A 274 6.51 32.15 6.18
C ASP A 274 6.80 32.94 4.90
N VAL A 275 6.93 34.26 5.04
CA VAL A 275 7.34 35.13 3.94
C VAL A 275 8.84 34.99 3.74
N THR A 276 9.26 34.72 2.51
CA THR A 276 10.67 34.49 2.16
C THR A 276 11.13 35.50 1.13
N ALA A 277 12.35 36.01 1.28
CA ALA A 277 13.00 36.86 0.28
C ALA A 277 13.66 36.00 -0.81
N ALA A 278 13.58 36.44 -2.06
CA ALA A 278 14.40 35.91 -3.13
C ALA A 278 15.88 36.15 -2.84
N ALA A 279 16.76 35.31 -3.39
CA ALA A 279 18.21 35.37 -3.14
C ALA A 279 18.85 36.71 -3.52
N ASP A 280 18.26 37.44 -4.46
CA ASP A 280 18.67 38.77 -4.90
C ASP A 280 18.05 39.92 -4.09
N ASN A 281 17.21 39.61 -3.10
CA ASN A 281 16.44 40.54 -2.27
C ASN A 281 15.53 41.50 -3.06
N THR A 282 15.14 41.17 -4.30
CA THR A 282 14.28 42.04 -5.12
C THR A 282 12.80 41.78 -4.94
N THR A 283 12.43 40.60 -4.42
CA THR A 283 11.04 40.17 -4.23
C THR A 283 10.93 39.37 -2.95
N VAL A 284 9.82 39.53 -2.24
CA VAL A 284 9.42 38.64 -1.14
C VAL A 284 8.16 37.88 -1.54
N SER A 285 8.02 36.63 -1.11
CA SER A 285 6.86 35.80 -1.48
C SER A 285 6.40 34.87 -0.38
N ALA A 286 5.14 34.48 -0.46
CA ALA A 286 4.51 33.47 0.39
C ALA A 286 3.39 32.74 -0.38
N TYR A 287 3.00 31.59 0.15
CA TYR A 287 1.85 30.83 -0.30
C TYR A 287 0.75 30.87 0.75
N LEU A 288 -0.47 31.20 0.34
CA LEU A 288 -1.65 31.26 1.19
C LEU A 288 -2.66 30.21 0.72
N VAL A 289 -3.10 29.33 1.63
CA VAL A 289 -4.15 28.36 1.32
C VAL A 289 -5.50 29.06 1.42
N THR A 290 -6.26 29.09 0.32
CA THR A 290 -7.58 29.74 0.28
C THR A 290 -8.74 28.75 0.43
N ALA A 291 -8.52 27.50 0.06
CA ALA A 291 -9.49 26.42 0.24
C ALA A 291 -8.79 25.09 0.42
N VAL A 292 -9.37 24.24 1.27
CA VAL A 292 -9.01 22.83 1.41
C VAL A 292 -10.30 22.03 1.21
N THR A 293 -10.33 21.21 0.17
CA THR A 293 -11.50 20.41 -0.19
C THR A 293 -11.14 18.94 -0.09
N GLN A 294 -11.76 18.25 0.86
CA GLN A 294 -11.71 16.80 0.93
C GLN A 294 -12.69 16.22 -0.07
N ALA A 295 -12.29 15.16 -0.78
CA ALA A 295 -13.21 14.42 -1.61
C ALA A 295 -14.34 13.83 -0.75
N SER A 296 -15.54 13.71 -1.31
CA SER A 296 -16.62 13.05 -0.59
C SER A 296 -16.33 11.55 -0.44
N ASP A 297 -16.91 10.91 0.56
CA ASP A 297 -16.86 9.44 0.72
C ASP A 297 -17.28 8.69 -0.54
N GLU A 298 -18.21 9.24 -1.32
CA GLU A 298 -18.67 8.64 -2.56
C GLU A 298 -17.65 8.80 -3.68
N THR A 299 -16.99 9.95 -3.76
CA THR A 299 -15.88 10.20 -4.68
C THR A 299 -14.71 9.27 -4.35
N ASP A 300 -14.28 9.21 -3.09
CA ASP A 300 -13.21 8.32 -2.64
C ASP A 300 -13.55 6.85 -2.91
N TRP A 301 -14.80 6.44 -2.63
CA TRP A 301 -15.27 5.10 -2.97
C TRP A 301 -15.14 4.80 -4.47
N GLN A 302 -15.61 5.68 -5.34
CA GLN A 302 -15.52 5.49 -6.79
C GLN A 302 -14.06 5.41 -7.26
N THR A 303 -13.17 6.20 -6.66
CA THR A 303 -11.73 6.15 -6.95
C THR A 303 -11.08 4.83 -6.52
N TYR A 304 -11.44 4.31 -5.34
CA TYR A 304 -10.72 3.19 -4.73
C TYR A 304 -11.42 1.83 -4.86
N GLN A 305 -12.68 1.78 -5.30
CA GLN A 305 -13.48 0.55 -5.37
C GLN A 305 -12.72 -0.62 -6.02
N SER A 306 -12.15 -0.42 -7.21
CA SER A 306 -11.43 -1.50 -7.93
C SER A 306 -10.21 -1.99 -7.16
N ARG A 307 -9.46 -1.10 -6.48
CA ARG A 307 -8.29 -1.47 -5.67
C ARG A 307 -8.69 -2.23 -4.41
N ILE A 308 -9.80 -1.83 -3.78
CA ILE A 308 -10.35 -2.51 -2.62
C ILE A 308 -10.82 -3.91 -3.02
N MET A 309 -11.53 -4.04 -4.14
CA MET A 309 -11.96 -5.34 -4.66
C MET A 309 -10.76 -6.25 -4.94
N ALA A 310 -9.72 -5.76 -5.62
CA ALA A 310 -8.49 -6.51 -5.86
C ALA A 310 -7.81 -6.95 -4.54
N LYS A 311 -7.66 -6.05 -3.56
CA LYS A 311 -7.11 -6.38 -2.23
C LYS A 311 -7.90 -7.49 -1.54
N LEU A 312 -9.22 -7.43 -1.59
CA LEU A 312 -10.08 -8.43 -0.97
C LEU A 312 -10.05 -9.77 -1.71
N THR A 313 -9.94 -9.76 -3.05
CA THR A 313 -9.76 -10.96 -3.87
C THR A 313 -8.43 -11.64 -3.54
N GLN A 314 -7.32 -10.89 -3.54
CA GLN A 314 -6.00 -11.40 -3.17
C GLN A 314 -6.01 -11.99 -1.75
N ALA A 315 -6.57 -11.26 -0.77
CA ALA A 315 -6.63 -11.74 0.61
C ALA A 315 -7.48 -13.03 0.76
N LYS A 316 -8.44 -13.28 -0.14
CA LYS A 316 -9.17 -14.56 -0.20
C LYS A 316 -8.33 -15.65 -0.86
N LEU A 317 -7.56 -15.32 -1.91
CA LEU A 317 -6.65 -16.26 -2.54
C LEU A 317 -5.59 -16.73 -1.55
N ASP A 318 -4.95 -15.80 -0.83
CA ASP A 318 -3.94 -16.11 0.18
C ASP A 318 -4.49 -17.09 1.23
N ARG A 319 -5.73 -16.86 1.70
CA ARG A 319 -6.41 -17.77 2.64
C ARG A 319 -6.70 -19.14 2.04
N LEU A 320 -7.05 -19.20 0.76
CA LEU A 320 -7.31 -20.45 0.06
C LEU A 320 -6.01 -21.24 -0.14
N VAL A 321 -4.91 -20.57 -0.50
CA VAL A 321 -3.57 -21.16 -0.59
C VAL A 321 -3.11 -21.65 0.77
N ALA A 322 -3.20 -20.84 1.82
CA ALA A 322 -2.84 -21.24 3.18
C ALA A 322 -3.69 -22.43 3.69
N ALA A 323 -4.97 -22.51 3.32
CA ALA A 323 -5.79 -23.67 3.62
C ALA A 323 -5.31 -24.93 2.86
N LYS A 324 -4.93 -24.79 1.59
CA LYS A 324 -4.37 -25.87 0.79
C LYS A 324 -2.99 -26.32 1.29
N ALA A 325 -2.15 -25.39 1.74
CA ALA A 325 -0.81 -25.64 2.27
C ALA A 325 -0.81 -26.55 3.50
N LYS A 326 -1.88 -26.53 4.31
CA LYS A 326 -2.04 -27.46 5.45
C LYS A 326 -2.08 -28.94 5.05
N HIS A 327 -2.39 -29.23 3.79
CA HIS A 327 -2.43 -30.57 3.23
C HIS A 327 -1.18 -30.90 2.40
N VAL A 328 -0.18 -30.02 2.41
CA VAL A 328 1.08 -30.18 1.68
C VAL A 328 2.19 -30.50 2.67
N THR A 329 2.75 -31.70 2.55
CA THR A 329 3.93 -32.12 3.30
C THR A 329 5.18 -31.96 2.44
N ILE A 330 6.19 -31.28 2.97
CA ILE A 330 7.49 -31.11 2.31
C ILE A 330 8.51 -32.03 2.98
N GLN A 331 9.12 -32.91 2.19
CA GLN A 331 10.23 -33.77 2.60
C GLN A 331 11.51 -33.27 1.93
N LEU A 332 12.44 -32.74 2.73
CA LEU A 332 13.73 -32.26 2.25
C LEU A 332 14.82 -32.45 3.31
N ASP A 333 16.08 -32.45 2.88
CA ASP A 333 17.23 -32.49 3.77
C ASP A 333 17.53 -31.08 4.32
N GLN A 334 17.09 -30.83 5.56
CA GLN A 334 17.18 -29.52 6.21
C GLN A 334 18.62 -29.06 6.46
N ASP A 335 19.52 -29.98 6.81
CA ASP A 335 20.93 -29.66 7.06
C ASP A 335 21.62 -29.27 5.75
N LYS A 336 21.24 -29.95 4.66
CA LYS A 336 21.72 -29.63 3.33
C LYS A 336 21.17 -28.30 2.82
N LEU A 337 19.88 -28.01 3.00
CA LEU A 337 19.31 -26.70 2.66
C LEU A 337 20.02 -25.58 3.42
N THR A 338 20.23 -25.76 4.72
CA THR A 338 21.00 -24.83 5.56
C THR A 338 22.42 -24.61 5.01
N THR A 339 23.09 -25.69 4.60
CA THR A 339 24.43 -25.61 4.00
C THR A 339 24.44 -24.88 2.66
N ILE A 340 23.42 -25.08 1.83
CA ILE A 340 23.27 -24.38 0.54
C ILE A 340 23.09 -22.87 0.79
N LEU A 341 22.23 -22.50 1.74
CA LEU A 341 21.96 -21.11 2.09
C LEU A 341 23.20 -20.41 2.69
N ALA A 342 23.98 -21.11 3.52
CA ALA A 342 25.17 -20.55 4.18
C ALA A 342 26.38 -20.33 3.24
N ARG A 343 26.38 -20.93 2.04
CA ARG A 343 27.46 -20.80 1.05
C ARG A 343 27.27 -19.64 0.07
N ARG A 344 26.20 -18.86 0.24
CA ARG A 344 25.88 -17.69 -0.58
C ARG A 344 26.14 -16.41 0.20
#